data_AF-A0A1G7FRF6-F1
#
_entry.id   AF-A0A1G7FRF6-F1
#
_cell.length_a   1.000
_cell.length_b   1.000
_cell.length_c   1.000
_cell.angle_alpha   90.00
_cell.angle_beta   90.00
_cell.angle_gamma   90.00
#
_symmetry.space_group_name_H-M   'P 1'
#
loop_
_entity.id
_entity.type
_entity.pdbx_description
1 polymer ?
#
loop_
_entity_poly.entity_id
_entity_poly.type
_entity_poly.pdbx_seq_one_letter_code
_entity_poly.pdbx_strand_id
1 'polypeptide(L)'
;MKADYFNRIDEIYSQVEKKIKEIDYYDKVLESSQYNLMSGSLFKMLPKLKYEKHYDVFNGIQLHNTLTKFEQTSEDVLDYITIENLSRETLELLKNNPCVISTFHFGSYRVLNKYLVENNISYTAIAPRSIIESDKECFEKNMFIKGDAKFIEFEAPNVAFQILRELRSGRSVFVYLDGFRGNLNNISSECAIINFLEQKLYVKKGIIQLASIANVPLITGLSYRKSKNDVRLHFFDPIQDDKSKDREDFVQDTLENVYNQFSYFVNQYPEQWEAWMYLYKQMVIETNTQEYEKKEVIDFNNSQLYFNSKRFGIFKILDENFLFDRYKFISYSIDENLYKSLQRALKYDLHKVSNIDNSMIEELYYNNILVA
;
A
#
# COMPACT_ATOMS: atom_id res chain seq x y z
N MET A 1 1.47 16.50 -29.00
CA MET A 1 2.00 15.68 -27.90
C MET A 1 1.64 16.28 -26.54
N LYS A 2 2.15 17.44 -26.10
CA LYS A 2 1.78 18.05 -24.79
C LYS A 2 0.29 18.16 -24.43
N ALA A 3 -0.56 18.49 -25.40
CA ALA A 3 -2.01 18.58 -25.15
C ALA A 3 -2.64 17.21 -24.86
N ASP A 4 -2.11 16.13 -25.44
CA ASP A 4 -2.73 14.80 -25.39
C ASP A 4 -2.59 14.14 -24.01
N TYR A 5 -1.40 14.21 -23.40
CA TYR A 5 -1.16 13.69 -22.05
C TYR A 5 -2.08 14.34 -21.01
N PHE A 6 -2.11 15.68 -20.93
CA PHE A 6 -2.94 16.37 -19.93
C PHE A 6 -4.44 16.21 -20.20
N ASN A 7 -4.88 16.20 -21.48
CA ASN A 7 -6.26 15.88 -21.81
C ASN A 7 -6.65 14.48 -21.29
N ARG A 8 -5.76 13.49 -21.45
CA ARG A 8 -6.03 12.14 -20.97
C ARG A 8 -6.03 12.04 -19.44
N ILE A 9 -5.16 12.77 -18.76
CA ILE A 9 -5.22 12.94 -17.29
C ILE A 9 -6.57 13.55 -16.89
N ASP A 10 -7.02 14.61 -17.57
CA ASP A 10 -8.31 15.25 -17.30
C ASP A 10 -9.49 14.29 -17.48
N GLU A 11 -9.46 13.46 -18.52
CA GLU A 11 -10.44 12.41 -18.77
C GLU A 11 -10.46 11.35 -17.65
N ILE A 12 -9.29 10.88 -17.20
CA ILE A 12 -9.18 9.88 -16.12
C ILE A 12 -9.78 10.44 -14.82
N TYR A 13 -9.42 11.66 -14.44
CA TYR A 13 -9.99 12.32 -13.27
C TYR A 13 -11.51 12.45 -13.39
N SER A 14 -12.00 12.90 -14.54
CA SER A 14 -13.44 13.06 -14.79
C SER A 14 -14.21 11.74 -14.73
N GLN A 15 -13.64 10.65 -15.27
CA GLN A 15 -14.23 9.32 -15.22
C GLN A 15 -14.31 8.77 -13.79
N VAL A 16 -13.23 8.93 -13.02
CA VAL A 16 -13.17 8.48 -11.62
C VAL A 16 -14.12 9.31 -10.75
N GLU A 17 -14.13 10.64 -10.90
CA GLU A 17 -15.08 11.50 -10.18
C GLU A 17 -16.54 11.16 -10.49
N LYS A 18 -16.86 10.88 -11.76
CA LYS A 18 -18.21 10.47 -12.16
C LYS A 18 -18.61 9.17 -11.44
N LYS A 19 -17.72 8.17 -11.42
CA LYS A 19 -17.94 6.90 -10.73
C LYS A 19 -18.14 7.08 -9.22
N ILE A 20 -17.35 7.94 -8.59
CA ILE A 20 -17.43 8.20 -7.13
C ILE A 20 -18.77 8.85 -6.74
N LYS A 21 -19.34 9.69 -7.61
CA LYS A 21 -20.63 10.38 -7.36
C LYS A 21 -21.86 9.47 -7.48
N GLU A 22 -21.72 8.23 -7.94
CA GLU A 22 -22.81 7.28 -7.99
C GLU A 22 -23.16 6.81 -6.55
N ILE A 23 -24.40 7.02 -6.10
CA ILE A 23 -24.83 6.68 -4.72
C ILE A 23 -24.57 5.20 -4.41
N ASP A 24 -24.90 4.31 -5.33
CA ASP A 24 -24.66 2.87 -5.20
C ASP A 24 -23.17 2.52 -5.04
N TYR A 25 -22.27 3.37 -5.56
CA TYR A 25 -20.83 3.15 -5.43
C TYR A 25 -20.35 3.40 -4.00
N TYR A 26 -20.81 4.50 -3.37
CA TYR A 26 -20.46 4.82 -1.99
C TYR A 26 -20.82 3.68 -1.02
N ASP A 27 -22.06 3.21 -1.09
CA ASP A 27 -22.55 2.13 -0.23
C ASP A 27 -21.77 0.83 -0.45
N LYS A 28 -21.56 0.45 -1.72
CA LYS A 28 -20.78 -0.75 -2.06
C LYS A 28 -19.35 -0.69 -1.55
N VAL A 29 -18.73 0.48 -1.54
CA VAL A 29 -17.37 0.66 -1.01
C VAL A 29 -17.37 0.48 0.51
N LEU A 30 -18.28 1.13 1.23
CA LEU A 30 -18.36 0.99 2.70
C LEU A 30 -18.60 -0.46 3.13
N GLU A 31 -19.32 -1.23 2.32
CA GLU A 31 -19.61 -2.65 2.53
C GLU A 31 -18.55 -3.59 1.93
N SER A 32 -17.46 -3.06 1.36
CA SER A 32 -16.40 -3.89 0.81
C SER A 32 -15.37 -4.28 1.88
N SER A 33 -14.94 -5.54 1.88
CA SER A 33 -13.87 -6.00 2.78
C SER A 33 -12.57 -5.22 2.55
N GLN A 34 -12.26 -4.89 1.30
CA GLN A 34 -11.07 -4.14 0.92
C GLN A 34 -11.04 -2.74 1.55
N TYR A 35 -12.14 -1.97 1.46
CA TYR A 35 -12.24 -0.67 2.14
C TYR A 35 -12.09 -0.81 3.65
N ASN A 36 -12.74 -1.81 4.24
CA ASN A 36 -12.74 -1.98 5.69
C ASN A 36 -11.34 -2.32 6.23
N LEU A 37 -10.60 -3.21 5.55
CA LEU A 37 -9.22 -3.55 5.86
C LEU A 37 -8.28 -2.34 5.70
N MET A 38 -8.39 -1.64 4.57
CA MET A 38 -7.63 -0.42 4.27
C MET A 38 -7.89 0.66 5.33
N SER A 39 -9.16 0.93 5.64
CA SER A 39 -9.58 1.88 6.66
C SER A 39 -9.07 1.49 8.04
N GLY A 40 -8.93 0.19 8.34
CA GLY A 40 -8.32 -0.27 9.59
C GLY A 40 -6.83 0.04 9.66
N SER A 41 -6.12 -0.09 8.53
CA SER A 41 -4.71 0.27 8.44
C SER A 41 -4.52 1.77 8.64
N LEU A 42 -5.32 2.61 7.95
CA LEU A 42 -5.31 4.07 8.17
C LEU A 42 -5.61 4.44 9.62
N PHE A 43 -6.64 3.83 10.22
CA PHE A 43 -7.05 4.11 11.59
C PHE A 43 -5.91 3.93 12.60
N LYS A 44 -5.11 2.86 12.45
CA LYS A 44 -4.00 2.57 13.35
C LYS A 44 -2.73 3.34 13.02
N MET A 45 -2.42 3.47 11.73
CA MET A 45 -1.11 3.98 11.28
C MET A 45 -1.11 5.49 11.10
N LEU A 46 -2.26 6.09 10.79
CA LEU A 46 -2.48 7.53 10.65
C LEU A 46 -3.63 7.98 11.56
N PRO A 47 -3.53 7.85 12.89
CA PRO A 47 -4.63 8.18 13.81
C PRO A 47 -5.05 9.65 13.80
N LYS A 48 -4.20 10.54 13.27
CA LYS A 48 -4.51 11.96 13.04
C LYS A 48 -5.37 12.20 11.80
N LEU A 49 -5.40 11.25 10.85
CA LEU A 49 -6.29 11.29 9.70
C LEU A 49 -7.72 11.01 10.18
N LYS A 50 -8.62 11.94 9.89
CA LYS A 50 -10.02 11.81 10.26
C LYS A 50 -10.67 10.64 9.52
N TYR A 51 -11.56 9.90 10.19
CA TYR A 51 -12.22 8.72 9.61
C TYR A 51 -12.98 9.05 8.31
N GLU A 52 -13.60 10.22 8.25
CA GLU A 52 -14.35 10.69 7.08
C GLU A 52 -13.45 10.84 5.83
N LYS A 53 -12.13 10.94 6.02
CA LYS A 53 -11.14 11.01 4.94
C LYS A 53 -10.70 9.64 4.41
N HIS A 54 -11.04 8.54 5.09
CA HIS A 54 -10.64 7.21 4.63
C HIS A 54 -11.29 6.85 3.29
N TYR A 55 -12.52 7.30 3.06
CA TYR A 55 -13.20 7.13 1.77
C TYR A 55 -12.48 7.89 0.64
N ASP A 56 -12.06 9.14 0.90
CA ASP A 56 -11.26 9.93 -0.04
C ASP A 56 -9.94 9.21 -0.38
N VAL A 57 -9.25 8.67 0.63
CA VAL A 57 -8.01 7.90 0.45
C VAL A 57 -8.25 6.64 -0.38
N PHE A 58 -9.32 5.87 -0.10
CA PHE A 58 -9.67 4.68 -0.88
C PHE A 58 -9.80 5.01 -2.38
N ASN A 59 -10.53 6.08 -2.67
CA ASN A 59 -10.79 6.50 -4.04
C ASN A 59 -9.55 7.07 -4.72
N GLY A 60 -8.73 7.81 -3.99
CA GLY A 60 -7.45 8.28 -4.51
C GLY A 60 -6.53 7.11 -4.86
N ILE A 61 -6.50 6.03 -4.07
CA ILE A 61 -5.74 4.82 -4.44
C ILE A 61 -6.23 4.25 -5.78
N GLN A 62 -7.56 4.18 -6.00
CA GLN A 62 -8.11 3.72 -7.28
C GLN A 62 -7.72 4.64 -8.45
N LEU A 63 -7.78 5.95 -8.23
CA LEU A 63 -7.35 6.94 -9.22
C LEU A 63 -5.88 6.76 -9.58
N HIS A 64 -5.00 6.68 -8.58
CA HIS A 64 -3.56 6.52 -8.77
C HIS A 64 -3.21 5.18 -9.44
N ASN A 65 -3.94 4.11 -9.16
CA ASN A 65 -3.80 2.84 -9.87
C ASN A 65 -4.15 2.97 -11.37
N THR A 66 -5.20 3.72 -11.72
CA THR A 66 -5.55 3.99 -13.13
C THR A 66 -4.50 4.88 -13.80
N LEU A 67 -4.03 5.92 -13.11
CA LEU A 67 -2.97 6.81 -13.61
C LEU A 67 -1.68 6.04 -13.89
N THR A 68 -1.24 5.19 -12.95
CA THR A 68 -0.04 4.36 -13.12
C THR A 68 -0.12 3.47 -14.36
N LYS A 69 -1.29 2.88 -14.65
CA LYS A 69 -1.49 2.05 -15.85
C LYS A 69 -1.40 2.86 -17.14
N PHE A 70 -2.01 4.05 -17.15
CA PHE A 70 -1.94 4.96 -18.29
C PHE A 70 -0.50 5.45 -18.53
N GLU A 71 0.20 5.84 -17.48
CA GLU A 71 1.54 6.40 -17.56
C GLU A 71 2.59 5.34 -17.92
N GLN A 72 2.38 4.08 -17.52
CA GLN A 72 3.21 2.96 -17.96
C GLN A 72 3.22 2.80 -19.49
N THR A 73 2.08 3.05 -20.16
CA THR A 73 1.93 2.88 -21.61
C THR A 73 2.12 4.18 -22.39
N SER A 74 2.26 5.32 -21.72
CA SER A 74 2.46 6.62 -22.35
C SER A 74 3.90 6.79 -22.82
N GLU A 75 4.11 6.99 -24.12
CA GLU A 75 5.45 7.08 -24.71
C GLU A 75 6.26 8.28 -24.21
N ASP A 76 5.61 9.43 -24.02
CA ASP A 76 6.21 10.72 -23.68
C ASP A 76 6.12 11.07 -22.19
N VAL A 77 5.69 10.14 -21.32
CA VAL A 77 5.43 10.45 -19.90
C VAL A 77 6.62 11.09 -19.18
N LEU A 78 7.87 10.72 -19.52
CA LEU A 78 9.05 11.27 -18.87
C LEU A 78 9.25 12.76 -19.16
N ASP A 79 8.69 13.29 -20.25
CA ASP A 79 8.73 14.73 -20.57
C ASP A 79 7.90 15.57 -19.57
N TYR A 80 7.04 14.94 -18.77
CA TYR A 80 6.17 15.57 -17.79
C TYR A 80 6.55 15.24 -16.33
N ILE A 81 7.59 14.44 -16.12
CA ILE A 81 8.06 14.08 -14.78
C ILE A 81 9.24 14.97 -14.42
N THR A 82 9.19 15.59 -13.25
CA THR A 82 10.38 16.26 -12.71
C THR A 82 11.21 15.26 -11.90
N ILE A 83 12.47 15.11 -12.30
CA ILE A 83 13.46 14.33 -11.54
C ILE A 83 13.97 15.17 -10.37
N GLU A 84 13.92 14.61 -9.16
CA GLU A 84 14.37 15.26 -7.94
C GLU A 84 15.53 14.46 -7.30
N ASN A 85 16.52 15.19 -6.79
CA ASN A 85 17.62 14.64 -6.00
C ASN A 85 18.45 13.52 -6.68
N LEU A 86 18.54 13.56 -8.01
CA LEU A 86 19.45 12.70 -8.76
C LEU A 86 20.76 13.44 -9.06
N SER A 87 21.79 13.18 -8.28
CA SER A 87 23.14 13.69 -8.54
C SER A 87 23.75 13.02 -9.78
N ARG A 88 24.76 13.67 -10.36
CA ARG A 88 25.52 13.09 -11.47
C ARG A 88 26.22 11.80 -11.03
N GLU A 89 26.75 11.79 -9.82
CA GLU A 89 27.43 10.65 -9.21
C GLU A 89 26.47 9.45 -9.08
N THR A 90 25.25 9.67 -8.60
CA THR A 90 24.23 8.61 -8.48
C THR A 90 23.79 8.10 -9.85
N LEU A 91 23.65 8.99 -10.85
CA LEU A 91 23.33 8.58 -12.22
C LEU A 91 24.46 7.72 -12.85
N GLU A 92 25.71 8.11 -12.66
CA GLU A 92 26.86 7.31 -13.13
C GLU A 92 26.97 5.99 -12.37
N LEU A 93 26.64 5.97 -11.07
CA LEU A 93 26.58 4.75 -10.27
C LEU A 93 25.53 3.78 -10.83
N LEU A 94 24.31 4.26 -11.09
CA LEU A 94 23.22 3.48 -11.70
C LEU A 94 23.59 2.92 -13.08
N LYS A 95 24.32 3.68 -13.91
CA LYS A 95 24.70 3.27 -15.26
C LYS A 95 25.83 2.26 -15.30
N ASN A 96 26.85 2.45 -14.46
CA ASN A 96 28.13 1.77 -14.61
C ASN A 96 28.38 0.68 -13.57
N ASN A 97 27.56 0.58 -12.51
CA ASN A 97 27.77 -0.37 -11.42
C ASN A 97 26.49 -1.15 -11.12
N PRO A 98 26.61 -2.43 -10.72
CA PRO A 98 25.47 -3.17 -10.19
C PRO A 98 24.99 -2.51 -8.90
N CYS A 99 23.68 -2.34 -8.78
CA CYS A 99 23.01 -1.87 -7.58
C CYS A 99 21.71 -2.64 -7.35
N VAL A 100 21.21 -2.61 -6.12
CA VAL A 100 19.80 -2.87 -5.89
C VAL A 100 19.05 -1.56 -6.06
N ILE A 101 18.14 -1.53 -7.02
CA ILE A 101 17.24 -0.41 -7.26
C ILE A 101 15.90 -0.75 -6.61
N SER A 102 15.44 0.09 -5.69
CA SER A 102 14.20 -0.14 -4.94
C SER A 102 13.17 0.95 -5.17
N THR A 103 11.91 0.59 -5.02
CA THR A 103 10.79 1.53 -4.94
C THR A 103 9.65 0.98 -4.08
N PHE A 104 8.57 1.74 -4.01
CA PHE A 104 7.30 1.39 -3.36
C PHE A 104 6.19 1.46 -4.40
N HIS A 105 5.05 0.80 -4.16
CA HIS A 105 3.85 0.97 -4.97
C HIS A 105 3.17 2.31 -4.64
N PHE A 106 3.91 3.41 -4.85
CA PHE A 106 3.54 4.77 -4.49
C PHE A 106 3.52 5.67 -5.72
N GLY A 107 2.46 6.49 -5.83
CA GLY A 107 2.26 7.38 -6.97
C GLY A 107 2.30 6.60 -8.29
N SER A 108 3.00 7.16 -9.27
CA SER A 108 3.17 6.56 -10.60
C SER A 108 4.39 5.65 -10.67
N TYR A 109 4.54 4.72 -9.73
CA TYR A 109 5.78 3.97 -9.48
C TYR A 109 6.42 3.28 -10.70
N ARG A 110 5.61 2.87 -11.68
CA ARG A 110 6.13 2.21 -12.89
C ARG A 110 6.96 3.14 -13.78
N VAL A 111 6.84 4.46 -13.62
CA VAL A 111 7.64 5.43 -14.38
C VAL A 111 9.14 5.35 -14.07
N LEU A 112 9.51 4.86 -12.88
CA LEU A 112 10.92 4.62 -12.54
C LEU A 112 11.54 3.59 -13.48
N ASN A 113 10.83 2.48 -13.76
CA ASN A 113 11.32 1.48 -14.71
C ASN A 113 11.54 2.09 -16.11
N LYS A 114 10.61 2.93 -16.58
CA LYS A 114 10.75 3.63 -17.86
C LYS A 114 11.94 4.58 -17.85
N TYR A 115 12.13 5.33 -16.76
CA TYR A 115 13.29 6.19 -16.57
C TYR A 115 14.61 5.43 -16.67
N LEU A 116 14.71 4.25 -16.03
CA LEU A 116 15.90 3.40 -16.09
C LEU A 116 16.19 2.95 -17.54
N VAL A 117 15.17 2.47 -18.26
CA VAL A 117 15.31 2.02 -19.65
C VAL A 117 15.75 3.17 -20.57
N GLU A 118 15.11 4.33 -20.50
CA GLU A 118 15.44 5.47 -21.37
C GLU A 118 16.83 6.06 -21.09
N ASN A 119 17.38 5.82 -19.89
CA ASN A 119 18.73 6.21 -19.52
C ASN A 119 19.76 5.09 -19.72
N ASN A 120 19.41 4.00 -20.42
CA ASN A 120 20.27 2.84 -20.67
C ASN A 120 20.80 2.16 -19.40
N ILE A 121 20.03 2.20 -18.31
CA ILE A 121 20.36 1.51 -17.07
C ILE A 121 19.81 0.08 -17.17
N SER A 122 20.70 -0.91 -17.19
CA SER A 122 20.34 -2.32 -17.30
C SER A 122 19.98 -2.89 -15.94
N TYR A 123 18.85 -3.62 -15.86
CA TYR A 123 18.43 -4.24 -14.61
C TYR A 123 17.65 -5.55 -14.82
N THR A 124 17.54 -6.32 -13.76
CA THR A 124 16.66 -7.49 -13.67
C THR A 124 15.59 -7.22 -12.61
N ALA A 125 14.33 -7.15 -13.01
CA ALA A 125 13.20 -6.96 -12.11
C ALA A 125 12.77 -8.26 -11.44
N ILE A 126 12.40 -8.18 -10.17
CA ILE A 126 11.75 -9.28 -9.46
C ILE A 126 10.25 -9.06 -9.52
N ALA A 127 9.52 -10.05 -10.02
CA ALA A 127 8.06 -9.97 -10.15
C ALA A 127 7.39 -11.32 -9.89
N PRO A 128 6.13 -11.33 -9.42
CA PRO A 128 5.35 -12.54 -9.36
C PRO A 128 5.10 -13.14 -10.74
N ARG A 129 4.99 -14.47 -10.81
CA ARG A 129 4.70 -15.17 -12.08
C ARG A 129 3.49 -14.61 -12.82
N SER A 130 2.41 -14.34 -12.10
CA SER A 130 1.18 -13.76 -12.68
C SER A 130 1.42 -12.43 -13.38
N ILE A 131 2.29 -11.57 -12.84
CA ILE A 131 2.66 -10.29 -13.46
C ILE A 131 3.56 -10.54 -14.67
N ILE A 132 4.53 -11.45 -14.56
CA ILE A 132 5.41 -11.81 -15.69
C ILE A 132 4.59 -12.34 -16.87
N GLU A 133 3.54 -13.13 -16.61
CA GLU A 133 2.68 -13.70 -17.65
C GLU A 133 1.67 -12.69 -18.21
N SER A 134 0.99 -11.92 -17.35
CA SER A 134 -0.08 -10.99 -17.77
C SER A 134 0.43 -9.69 -18.40
N ASP A 135 1.55 -9.17 -17.90
CA ASP A 135 2.13 -7.92 -18.41
C ASP A 135 3.27 -8.18 -19.41
N LYS A 136 3.49 -9.45 -19.80
CA LYS A 136 4.60 -9.85 -20.68
C LYS A 136 4.72 -8.98 -21.91
N GLU A 137 3.63 -8.82 -22.66
CA GLU A 137 3.63 -8.00 -23.88
C GLU A 137 3.88 -6.52 -23.61
N CYS A 138 3.35 -5.98 -22.51
CA CYS A 138 3.53 -4.59 -22.13
C CYS A 138 5.00 -4.32 -21.77
N PHE A 139 5.60 -5.21 -20.99
CA PHE A 139 7.00 -5.14 -20.65
C PHE A 139 7.86 -5.36 -21.90
N GLU A 140 7.59 -6.40 -22.71
CA GLU A 140 8.34 -6.70 -23.94
C GLU A 140 8.34 -5.49 -24.88
N LYS A 141 7.18 -4.90 -25.15
CA LYS A 141 7.05 -3.75 -26.06
C LYS A 141 7.71 -2.47 -25.50
N ASN A 142 7.54 -2.18 -24.21
CA ASN A 142 7.93 -0.88 -23.64
C ASN A 142 9.29 -0.87 -22.92
N MET A 143 9.78 -2.03 -22.46
CA MET A 143 10.99 -2.12 -21.63
C MET A 143 12.09 -2.99 -22.24
N PHE A 144 11.76 -4.11 -22.91
CA PHE A 144 12.78 -5.01 -23.49
C PHE A 144 13.27 -4.62 -24.88
N ILE A 145 12.47 -3.89 -25.67
CA ILE A 145 12.89 -3.48 -27.03
C ILE A 145 13.95 -2.36 -27.00
N LYS A 146 13.95 -1.50 -25.97
CA LYS A 146 14.92 -0.40 -25.82
C LYS A 146 15.97 -0.64 -24.73
N GLY A 147 15.74 -1.55 -23.78
CA GLY A 147 16.64 -1.83 -22.66
C GLY A 147 16.92 -3.32 -22.47
N ASP A 148 18.09 -3.64 -21.92
CA ASP A 148 18.40 -4.97 -21.41
C ASP A 148 17.71 -5.11 -20.03
N ALA A 149 16.38 -5.28 -20.04
CA ALA A 149 15.58 -5.64 -18.85
C ALA A 149 15.42 -7.16 -18.81
N LYS A 150 15.29 -7.76 -17.61
CA LYS A 150 15.01 -9.20 -17.41
C LYS A 150 14.08 -9.40 -16.22
N PHE A 151 13.48 -10.58 -16.11
CA PHE A 151 12.68 -10.94 -14.93
C PHE A 151 13.26 -12.13 -14.18
N ILE A 152 13.16 -12.07 -12.85
CA ILE A 152 13.26 -13.23 -11.96
C ILE A 152 11.90 -13.41 -11.30
N GLU A 153 11.37 -14.64 -11.32
CA GLU A 153 10.15 -15.00 -10.61
C GLU A 153 10.38 -14.95 -9.09
N PHE A 154 9.57 -14.15 -8.39
CA PHE A 154 9.68 -13.94 -6.95
C PHE A 154 9.54 -15.23 -6.14
N GLU A 155 8.61 -16.11 -6.55
CA GLU A 155 8.29 -17.35 -5.85
C GLU A 155 9.23 -18.53 -6.19
N ALA A 156 10.27 -18.32 -7.01
CA ALA A 156 11.20 -19.38 -7.41
C ALA A 156 12.05 -19.87 -6.21
N PRO A 157 12.24 -21.19 -6.01
CA PRO A 157 13.00 -21.74 -4.88
C PRO A 157 14.44 -21.24 -4.76
N ASN A 158 15.05 -20.82 -5.87
CA ASN A 158 16.43 -20.35 -5.97
C ASN A 158 16.52 -18.83 -6.23
N VAL A 159 15.46 -18.06 -5.96
CA VAL A 159 15.39 -16.61 -6.23
C VAL A 159 16.59 -15.84 -5.68
N ALA A 160 17.00 -16.11 -4.44
CA ALA A 160 18.16 -15.45 -3.81
C ALA A 160 19.48 -15.71 -4.58
N PHE A 161 19.68 -16.93 -5.08
CA PHE A 161 20.86 -17.27 -5.89
C PHE A 161 20.82 -16.59 -7.26
N GLN A 162 19.64 -16.47 -7.87
CA GLN A 162 19.48 -15.76 -9.14
C GLN A 162 19.80 -14.27 -8.98
N ILE A 163 19.28 -13.62 -7.92
CA ILE A 163 19.59 -12.22 -7.60
C ILE A 163 21.09 -12.01 -7.42
N LEU A 164 21.74 -12.82 -6.58
CA LEU A 164 23.18 -12.71 -6.35
C LEU A 164 24.00 -12.90 -7.62
N ARG A 165 23.57 -13.80 -8.50
CA ARG A 165 24.23 -14.03 -9.79
C ARG A 165 24.15 -12.80 -10.68
N GLU A 166 22.99 -12.16 -10.78
CA GLU A 166 22.83 -10.93 -11.57
C GLU A 166 23.67 -9.78 -11.01
N LEU A 167 23.63 -9.56 -9.68
CA LEU A 167 24.44 -8.52 -9.05
C LEU A 167 25.95 -8.75 -9.28
N ARG A 168 26.42 -9.99 -9.12
CA ARG A 168 27.83 -10.36 -9.34
C ARG A 168 28.27 -10.35 -10.81
N SER A 169 27.33 -10.47 -11.75
CA SER A 169 27.64 -10.33 -13.18
C SER A 169 27.68 -8.88 -13.65
N GLY A 170 27.55 -7.92 -12.72
CA GLY A 170 27.59 -6.49 -13.01
C GLY A 170 26.23 -5.90 -13.38
N ARG A 171 25.13 -6.61 -13.13
CA ARG A 171 23.78 -6.15 -13.46
C ARG A 171 22.99 -5.77 -12.22
N SER A 172 22.28 -4.64 -12.30
CA SER A 172 21.40 -4.18 -11.23
C SER A 172 20.14 -5.04 -11.10
N VAL A 173 19.54 -5.03 -9.91
CA VAL A 173 18.28 -5.73 -9.63
C VAL A 173 17.23 -4.73 -9.17
N PHE A 174 16.01 -4.81 -9.71
CA PHE A 174 14.91 -3.90 -9.38
C PHE A 174 13.85 -4.59 -8.50
N VAL A 175 13.44 -3.94 -7.41
CA VAL A 175 12.49 -4.50 -6.43
C VAL A 175 11.48 -3.47 -5.89
N TYR A 176 10.32 -3.97 -5.48
CA TYR A 176 9.37 -3.23 -4.64
C TYR A 176 9.53 -3.65 -3.18
N LEU A 177 9.79 -2.70 -2.27
CA LEU A 177 10.07 -3.01 -0.86
C LEU A 177 8.83 -3.27 -0.01
N ASP A 178 7.65 -2.82 -0.47
CA ASP A 178 6.33 -3.03 0.14
C ASP A 178 5.58 -4.24 -0.43
N GLY A 179 6.20 -4.99 -1.35
CA GLY A 179 5.64 -6.21 -1.90
C GLY A 179 5.73 -7.38 -0.92
N PHE A 180 4.81 -7.47 0.05
CA PHE A 180 4.77 -8.60 0.97
C PHE A 180 3.91 -9.75 0.46
N ARG A 181 4.59 -10.85 0.15
CA ARG A 181 3.97 -12.15 -0.12
C ARG A 181 4.66 -13.20 0.76
N GLY A 182 3.93 -13.77 1.71
CA GLY A 182 4.47 -14.77 2.63
C GLY A 182 3.47 -15.11 3.73
N ASN A 183 3.62 -16.30 4.30
CA ASN A 183 2.86 -16.74 5.46
C ASN A 183 3.53 -16.19 6.73
N LEU A 184 2.76 -15.58 7.62
CA LEU A 184 3.24 -15.00 8.88
C LEU A 184 3.80 -16.06 9.85
N ASN A 185 3.62 -17.35 9.56
CA ASN A 185 4.11 -18.43 10.39
C ASN A 185 5.65 -18.50 10.51
N ASN A 186 6.43 -17.89 9.58
CA ASN A 186 7.91 -17.86 9.60
C ASN A 186 8.47 -16.42 9.67
N ILE A 187 7.79 -15.51 10.36
CA ILE A 187 8.16 -14.09 10.45
C ILE A 187 9.61 -13.86 10.94
N SER A 188 10.06 -14.60 11.96
CA SER A 188 11.21 -14.17 12.78
C SER A 188 12.57 -14.26 12.10
N SER A 189 12.77 -15.16 11.14
CA SER A 189 14.06 -15.33 10.46
C SER A 189 14.16 -14.55 9.15
N GLU A 190 13.03 -14.27 8.49
CA GLU A 190 13.00 -13.67 7.14
C GLU A 190 12.61 -12.19 7.13
N CYS A 191 12.08 -11.69 8.25
CA CYS A 191 11.62 -10.32 8.37
C CYS A 191 12.38 -9.58 9.47
N ALA A 192 12.56 -8.28 9.26
CA ALA A 192 12.85 -7.33 10.31
C ALA A 192 11.53 -6.73 10.82
N ILE A 193 11.51 -6.29 12.08
CA ILE A 193 10.45 -5.44 12.62
C ILE A 193 10.96 -4.01 12.54
N ILE A 194 10.22 -3.14 11.88
CA ILE A 194 10.55 -1.71 11.81
C ILE A 194 9.45 -0.87 12.42
N ASN A 195 9.80 0.31 12.91
CA ASN A 195 8.81 1.36 13.19
C ASN A 195 8.42 2.05 11.88
N PHE A 196 7.12 2.17 11.63
CA PHE A 196 6.63 2.88 10.46
C PHE A 196 5.29 3.54 10.77
N LEU A 197 5.29 4.87 10.65
CA LEU A 197 4.20 5.71 11.15
C LEU A 197 3.96 5.43 12.65
N GLU A 198 2.70 5.32 13.07
CA GLU A 198 2.36 5.06 14.49
C GLU A 198 2.30 3.56 14.84
N GLN A 199 2.84 2.67 14.00
CA GLN A 199 2.79 1.22 14.19
C GLN A 199 4.13 0.56 13.86
N LYS A 200 4.22 -0.76 14.06
CA LYS A 200 5.34 -1.59 13.62
C LYS A 200 4.94 -2.47 12.44
N LEU A 201 5.86 -2.71 11.53
CA LEU A 201 5.68 -3.58 10.36
C LEU A 201 6.71 -4.71 10.32
N TYR A 202 6.27 -5.87 9.85
CA TYR A 202 7.15 -6.93 9.35
C TYR A 202 7.57 -6.65 7.92
N VAL A 203 8.87 -6.48 7.70
CA VAL A 203 9.45 -6.17 6.39
C VAL A 203 10.49 -7.21 6.01
N LYS A 204 10.43 -7.71 4.78
CA LYS A 204 11.39 -8.71 4.28
C LYS A 204 12.78 -8.09 4.20
N LYS A 205 13.74 -8.75 4.85
CA LYS A 205 15.13 -8.26 4.90
C LYS A 205 16.03 -8.81 3.79
N GLY A 206 15.56 -9.81 3.06
CA GLY A 206 16.35 -10.59 2.10
C GLY A 206 17.08 -9.74 1.07
N ILE A 207 16.41 -8.76 0.43
CA ILE A 207 17.07 -7.97 -0.62
C ILE A 207 18.22 -7.10 -0.09
N ILE A 208 18.08 -6.56 1.13
CA ILE A 208 19.13 -5.76 1.77
C ILE A 208 20.31 -6.64 2.17
N GLN A 209 20.03 -7.83 2.70
CA GLN A 209 21.06 -8.84 2.97
C GLN A 209 21.83 -9.22 1.69
N LEU A 210 21.13 -9.43 0.57
CA LEU A 210 21.75 -9.77 -0.71
C LEU A 210 22.58 -8.60 -1.27
N ALA A 211 22.14 -7.36 -1.09
CA ALA A 211 22.93 -6.17 -1.44
C ALA A 211 24.25 -6.12 -0.66
N SER A 212 24.19 -6.32 0.67
CA SER A 212 25.36 -6.39 1.55
C SER A 212 26.32 -7.53 1.14
N ILE A 213 25.79 -8.74 0.87
CA ILE A 213 26.57 -9.91 0.42
C ILE A 213 27.23 -9.66 -0.94
N ALA A 214 26.53 -9.01 -1.87
CA ALA A 214 27.07 -8.65 -3.18
C ALA A 214 27.97 -7.41 -3.13
N ASN A 215 28.03 -6.71 -2.00
CA ASN A 215 28.74 -5.45 -1.80
C ASN A 215 28.32 -4.37 -2.81
N VAL A 216 27.02 -4.28 -3.07
CA VAL A 216 26.43 -3.29 -3.99
C VAL A 216 25.57 -2.29 -3.21
N PRO A 217 25.45 -1.04 -3.68
CA PRO A 217 24.60 -0.05 -3.04
C PRO A 217 23.12 -0.34 -3.27
N LEU A 218 22.29 0.09 -2.32
CA LEU A 218 20.86 0.25 -2.47
C LEU A 218 20.55 1.67 -2.93
N ILE A 219 19.78 1.83 -4.00
CA ILE A 219 19.33 3.13 -4.50
C ILE A 219 17.80 3.09 -4.58
N THR A 220 17.13 3.89 -3.76
CA THR A 220 15.67 3.96 -3.76
C THR A 220 15.21 5.13 -4.63
N GLY A 221 14.30 4.86 -5.57
CA GLY A 221 13.55 5.87 -6.31
C GLY A 221 12.08 5.85 -5.91
N LEU A 222 11.43 7.00 -5.80
CA LEU A 222 10.04 7.12 -5.41
C LEU A 222 9.30 8.09 -6.35
N SER A 223 8.24 7.60 -6.98
CA SER A 223 7.35 8.43 -7.78
C SER A 223 6.24 8.99 -6.91
N TYR A 224 5.91 10.27 -7.04
CA TYR A 224 4.77 10.87 -6.34
C TYR A 224 4.19 12.05 -7.11
N ARG A 225 2.97 12.43 -6.77
CA ARG A 225 2.24 13.52 -7.41
C ARG A 225 1.95 14.62 -6.39
N LYS A 226 2.48 15.83 -6.60
CA LYS A 226 2.16 17.00 -5.74
C LYS A 226 0.80 17.60 -6.06
N SER A 227 0.41 17.52 -7.33
CA SER A 227 -0.87 17.98 -7.85
C SER A 227 -1.18 17.26 -9.16
N LYS A 228 -2.41 17.39 -9.66
CA LYS A 228 -2.85 16.75 -10.91
C LYS A 228 -1.83 16.78 -12.05
N ASN A 229 -1.13 17.91 -12.24
CA ASN A 229 -0.20 18.11 -13.35
C ASN A 229 1.27 18.10 -12.92
N ASP A 230 1.56 17.70 -11.69
CA ASP A 230 2.89 17.76 -11.11
C ASP A 230 3.32 16.38 -10.58
N VAL A 231 3.98 15.62 -11.45
CA VAL A 231 4.55 14.30 -11.15
C VAL A 231 6.05 14.43 -10.93
N ARG A 232 6.54 13.77 -9.88
CA ARG A 232 7.93 13.80 -9.44
C ARG A 232 8.48 12.39 -9.38
N LEU A 233 9.74 12.23 -9.73
CA LEU A 233 10.52 11.03 -9.45
C LEU A 233 11.72 11.43 -8.58
N HIS A 234 11.65 11.10 -7.30
CA HIS A 234 12.65 11.44 -6.30
C HIS A 234 13.62 10.28 -6.10
N PHE A 235 14.92 10.57 -6.10
CA PHE A 235 15.96 9.60 -5.76
C PHE A 235 16.51 9.88 -4.37
N PHE A 236 16.61 8.85 -3.54
CA PHE A 236 17.31 8.92 -2.26
C PHE A 236 18.80 8.67 -2.45
N ASP A 237 19.61 9.12 -1.49
CA ASP A 237 21.04 8.89 -1.51
C ASP A 237 21.36 7.38 -1.49
N PRO A 238 22.35 6.92 -2.27
CA PRO A 238 22.77 5.52 -2.24
C PRO A 238 23.19 5.07 -0.84
N ILE A 239 22.68 3.92 -0.39
CA ILE A 239 23.07 3.30 0.88
C ILE A 239 24.04 2.17 0.57
N GLN A 240 25.29 2.33 1.00
CA GLN A 240 26.34 1.31 0.88
C GLN A 240 26.45 0.50 2.18
N ASP A 241 26.81 -0.78 2.06
CA ASP A 241 27.10 -1.65 3.20
C ASP A 241 28.21 -1.08 4.09
N ASP A 242 27.90 -0.87 5.37
CA ASP A 242 28.84 -0.41 6.37
C ASP A 242 29.59 -1.61 6.96
N LYS A 243 30.80 -1.86 6.47
CA LYS A 243 31.65 -2.99 6.89
C LYS A 243 32.07 -2.92 8.37
N SER A 244 31.84 -1.81 9.06
CA SER A 244 32.12 -1.69 10.50
C SER A 244 31.00 -2.25 11.39
N LYS A 245 29.80 -2.47 10.84
CA LYS A 245 28.64 -3.00 11.56
C LYS A 245 28.47 -4.50 11.36
N ASP A 246 27.77 -5.14 12.29
CA ASP A 246 27.21 -6.47 12.02
C ASP A 246 26.19 -6.36 10.87
N ARG A 247 26.10 -7.43 10.06
CA ARG A 247 25.22 -7.43 8.88
C ARG A 247 23.75 -7.27 9.26
N GLU A 248 23.31 -7.89 10.34
CA GLU A 248 21.91 -7.78 10.78
C GLU A 248 21.60 -6.36 11.27
N ASP A 249 22.55 -5.72 11.96
CA ASP A 249 22.41 -4.33 12.37
C ASP A 249 22.37 -3.39 11.16
N PHE A 250 23.26 -3.57 10.18
CA PHE A 250 23.23 -2.81 8.93
C PHE A 250 21.88 -2.97 8.19
N VAL A 251 21.37 -4.19 8.13
CA VAL A 251 20.10 -4.50 7.47
C VAL A 251 18.92 -3.84 8.18
N GLN A 252 18.88 -3.91 9.52
CA GLN A 252 17.86 -3.25 10.34
C GLN A 252 17.90 -1.73 10.15
N ASP A 253 19.09 -1.12 10.28
CA ASP A 253 19.29 0.33 10.13
C ASP A 253 18.90 0.81 8.73
N THR A 254 19.25 0.04 7.69
CA THR A 254 18.90 0.37 6.31
C THR A 254 17.39 0.34 6.08
N LEU A 255 16.70 -0.67 6.59
CA LEU A 255 15.24 -0.77 6.46
C LEU A 255 14.54 0.36 7.22
N GLU A 256 14.95 0.63 8.47
CA GLU A 256 14.44 1.75 9.26
C GLU A 256 14.66 3.08 8.53
N ASN A 257 15.86 3.33 8.00
CA ASN A 257 16.15 4.57 7.26
C ASN A 257 15.23 4.74 6.04
N VAL A 258 15.14 3.71 5.18
CA VAL A 258 14.34 3.78 3.95
C VAL A 258 12.85 3.97 4.27
N TYR A 259 12.31 3.25 5.26
CA TYR A 259 10.90 3.39 5.63
C TYR A 259 10.61 4.70 6.36
N ASN A 260 11.54 5.24 7.15
CA ASN A 260 11.41 6.56 7.75
C ASN A 260 11.36 7.66 6.68
N GLN A 261 12.23 7.60 5.68
CA GLN A 261 12.18 8.51 4.52
C GLN A 261 10.86 8.37 3.75
N PHE A 262 10.39 7.15 3.51
CA PHE A 262 9.12 6.89 2.83
C PHE A 262 7.91 7.40 3.63
N SER A 263 7.95 7.30 4.96
CA SER A 263 6.86 7.72 5.85
C SER A 263 6.49 9.19 5.69
N TYR A 264 7.46 10.04 5.33
CA TYR A 264 7.22 11.45 5.02
C TYR A 264 6.22 11.59 3.87
N PHE A 265 6.42 10.86 2.77
CA PHE A 265 5.55 10.92 1.59
C PHE A 265 4.17 10.33 1.88
N VAL A 266 4.12 9.21 2.60
CA VAL A 266 2.84 8.57 2.97
C VAL A 266 2.00 9.46 3.88
N ASN A 267 2.60 10.21 4.80
CA ASN A 267 1.88 11.18 5.62
C ASN A 267 1.29 12.34 4.81
N GLN A 268 1.99 12.78 3.75
CA GLN A 268 1.56 13.91 2.93
C GLN A 268 0.53 13.51 1.86
N TYR A 269 0.68 12.33 1.26
CA TYR A 269 -0.15 11.84 0.16
C TYR A 269 -0.60 10.39 0.40
N PRO A 270 -1.39 10.11 1.45
CA PRO A 270 -1.75 8.74 1.83
C PRO A 270 -2.47 7.99 0.71
N GLU A 271 -3.23 8.69 -0.13
CA GLU A 271 -3.98 8.13 -1.25
C GLU A 271 -3.13 7.62 -2.40
N GLN A 272 -1.83 7.90 -2.40
CA GLN A 272 -0.91 7.46 -3.45
C GLN A 272 -0.28 6.11 -3.18
N TRP A 273 -0.44 5.54 -1.98
CA TRP A 273 0.14 4.27 -1.63
C TRP A 273 -0.83 3.11 -1.86
N GLU A 274 -0.56 2.28 -2.87
CA GLU A 274 -1.38 1.11 -3.19
C GLU A 274 -1.41 0.10 -2.04
N ALA A 275 -0.31 0.00 -1.28
CA ALA A 275 -0.15 -1.05 -0.29
C ALA A 275 -1.10 -0.95 0.90
N TRP A 276 -1.76 0.19 1.14
CA TRP A 276 -2.83 0.29 2.15
C TRP A 276 -3.88 -0.82 2.01
N MET A 277 -4.10 -1.32 0.79
CA MET A 277 -5.06 -2.38 0.48
C MET A 277 -4.67 -3.77 1.02
N TYR A 278 -3.40 -3.96 1.37
CA TYR A 278 -2.87 -5.23 1.84
C TYR A 278 -1.87 -5.11 2.99
N LEU A 279 -1.64 -3.89 3.50
CA LEU A 279 -0.67 -3.57 4.55
C LEU A 279 -0.97 -4.30 5.86
N TYR A 280 -2.25 -4.56 6.15
CA TYR A 280 -2.69 -5.34 7.31
C TYR A 280 -2.01 -6.71 7.44
N LYS A 281 -1.50 -7.28 6.33
CA LYS A 281 -0.75 -8.54 6.33
C LYS A 281 0.63 -8.41 6.96
N GLN A 282 1.16 -7.20 7.10
CA GLN A 282 2.49 -6.91 7.63
C GLN A 282 2.46 -6.23 8.99
N MET A 283 1.31 -5.74 9.42
CA MET A 283 1.20 -5.00 10.67
C MET A 283 1.46 -5.91 11.87
N VAL A 284 2.29 -5.44 12.80
CA VAL A 284 2.42 -6.05 14.11
C VAL A 284 1.20 -5.64 14.92
N ILE A 285 0.21 -6.53 15.01
CA ILE A 285 -1.03 -6.25 15.76
C ILE A 285 -0.78 -6.59 17.22
N GLU A 286 -0.42 -5.58 18.00
CA GLU A 286 -0.38 -5.71 19.45
C GLU A 286 -1.82 -5.81 19.97
N THR A 287 -2.21 -7.00 20.45
CA THR A 287 -3.51 -7.23 21.11
C THR A 287 -3.48 -6.74 22.55
N ASN A 288 -2.93 -5.56 22.80
CA ASN A 288 -3.07 -4.95 24.12
C ASN A 288 -4.56 -4.71 24.33
N THR A 289 -5.09 -5.35 25.36
CA THR A 289 -6.45 -5.16 25.85
C THR A 289 -6.54 -3.72 26.33
N GLN A 290 -6.88 -2.80 25.43
CA GLN A 290 -7.47 -1.54 25.89
C GLN A 290 -8.64 -1.98 26.77
N GLU A 291 -8.53 -1.68 28.07
CA GLU A 291 -9.61 -1.89 29.01
C GLU A 291 -10.84 -1.24 28.39
N TYR A 292 -11.91 -2.01 28.20
CA TYR A 292 -13.15 -1.48 27.70
C TYR A 292 -13.52 -0.32 28.62
N GLU A 293 -13.54 0.91 28.09
CA GLU A 293 -14.01 2.05 28.85
C GLU A 293 -15.37 1.67 29.42
N LYS A 294 -15.48 1.78 30.76
CA LYS A 294 -16.69 1.39 31.47
C LYS A 294 -17.83 2.26 30.95
N LYS A 295 -18.69 1.67 30.11
CA LYS A 295 -19.80 2.40 29.51
C LYS A 295 -20.81 2.81 30.58
N GLU A 296 -21.33 4.02 30.42
CA GLU A 296 -22.48 4.47 31.19
C GLU A 296 -23.70 3.62 30.86
N VAL A 297 -24.48 3.29 31.90
CA VAL A 297 -25.78 2.65 31.74
C VAL A 297 -26.74 3.70 31.19
N ILE A 298 -27.29 3.45 30.00
CA ILE A 298 -28.23 4.36 29.32
C ILE A 298 -29.62 3.73 29.25
N ASP A 299 -30.64 4.58 29.10
CA ASP A 299 -31.99 4.12 28.78
C ASP A 299 -32.09 3.87 27.26
N PHE A 300 -32.01 2.60 26.87
CA PHE A 300 -32.06 2.17 25.47
C PHE A 300 -33.38 2.53 24.77
N ASN A 301 -34.48 2.77 25.50
CA ASN A 301 -35.74 3.14 24.86
C ASN A 301 -35.79 4.61 24.43
N ASN A 302 -35.00 5.47 25.09
CA ASN A 302 -35.03 6.93 24.91
C ASN A 302 -33.71 7.51 24.39
N SER A 303 -32.66 6.70 24.31
CA SER A 303 -31.38 7.12 23.73
C SER A 303 -31.44 7.07 22.21
N GLN A 304 -30.54 7.79 21.54
CA GLN A 304 -30.35 7.69 20.10
C GLN A 304 -29.05 6.95 19.82
N LEU A 305 -29.13 5.72 19.33
CA LEU A 305 -27.97 4.92 19.01
C LEU A 305 -27.55 5.03 17.54
N TYR A 306 -26.24 4.98 17.34
CA TYR A 306 -25.57 4.99 16.05
C TYR A 306 -24.60 3.83 15.94
N PHE A 307 -24.45 3.30 14.73
CA PHE A 307 -23.38 2.36 14.46
C PHE A 307 -22.04 3.07 14.57
N ASN A 308 -21.11 2.49 15.32
CA ASN A 308 -19.75 3.00 15.47
C ASN A 308 -18.93 2.69 14.21
N SER A 309 -19.25 3.39 13.12
CA SER A 309 -18.63 3.21 11.81
C SER A 309 -17.13 3.51 11.83
N LYS A 310 -16.64 4.30 12.79
CA LYS A 310 -15.21 4.56 13.01
C LYS A 310 -14.45 3.29 13.40
N ARG A 311 -14.97 2.52 14.37
CA ARG A 311 -14.32 1.30 14.86
C ARG A 311 -14.74 0.06 14.09
N PHE A 312 -16.00 -0.05 13.71
CA PHE A 312 -16.57 -1.25 13.12
C PHE A 312 -16.97 -1.05 11.66
N GLY A 313 -16.73 -2.08 10.86
CA GLY A 313 -17.17 -2.19 9.48
C GLY A 313 -18.11 -3.38 9.33
N ILE A 314 -18.90 -3.39 8.27
CA ILE A 314 -19.62 -4.59 7.83
C ILE A 314 -19.25 -4.87 6.39
N PHE A 315 -19.19 -6.15 6.02
CA PHE A 315 -19.00 -6.54 4.62
C PHE A 315 -19.52 -7.95 4.38
N LYS A 316 -19.62 -8.32 3.09
CA LYS A 316 -19.90 -9.68 2.65
C LYS A 316 -18.70 -10.31 1.98
N ILE A 317 -18.49 -11.60 2.21
CA ILE A 317 -17.59 -12.44 1.42
C ILE A 317 -18.41 -13.63 0.94
N LEU A 318 -18.54 -13.77 -0.38
CA LEU A 318 -19.47 -14.71 -0.99
C LEU A 318 -20.90 -14.43 -0.45
N ASP A 319 -21.49 -15.39 0.26
CA ASP A 319 -22.84 -15.28 0.83
C ASP A 319 -22.84 -15.13 2.36
N GLU A 320 -21.66 -14.96 2.97
CA GLU A 320 -21.53 -14.78 4.42
C GLU A 320 -21.39 -13.29 4.80
N ASN A 321 -22.03 -12.91 5.92
CA ASN A 321 -22.03 -11.56 6.44
C ASN A 321 -21.04 -11.43 7.60
N PHE A 322 -20.28 -10.34 7.63
CA PHE A 322 -19.27 -10.11 8.65
C PHE A 322 -19.40 -8.74 9.30
N LEU A 323 -19.19 -8.70 10.61
CA LEU A 323 -18.83 -7.53 11.38
C LEU A 323 -17.31 -7.52 11.58
N PHE A 324 -16.66 -6.41 11.28
CA PHE A 324 -15.22 -6.26 11.33
C PHE A 324 -14.79 -5.23 12.37
N ASP A 325 -13.99 -5.62 13.35
CA ASP A 325 -13.34 -4.71 14.30
C ASP A 325 -12.02 -4.21 13.67
N ARG A 326 -12.01 -2.95 13.20
CA ARG A 326 -10.82 -2.33 12.59
C ARG A 326 -9.65 -2.19 13.56
N TYR A 327 -9.93 -2.13 14.86
CA TYR A 327 -8.87 -2.05 15.87
C TYR A 327 -8.20 -3.39 16.09
N LYS A 328 -8.94 -4.50 16.03
CA LYS A 328 -8.36 -5.84 16.25
C LYS A 328 -7.99 -6.57 14.96
N PHE A 329 -8.47 -6.08 13.81
CA PHE A 329 -8.46 -6.81 12.54
C PHE A 329 -9.11 -8.20 12.64
N ILE A 330 -10.17 -8.30 13.44
CA ILE A 330 -10.94 -9.54 13.62
C ILE A 330 -12.30 -9.37 12.96
N SER A 331 -12.75 -10.40 12.24
CA SER A 331 -14.08 -10.48 11.66
C SER A 331 -14.93 -11.50 12.42
N TYR A 332 -16.18 -11.16 12.66
CA TYR A 332 -17.19 -12.02 13.29
C TYR A 332 -18.27 -12.31 12.26
N SER A 333 -18.61 -13.59 12.06
CA SER A 333 -19.77 -13.96 11.24
C SER A 333 -21.03 -13.51 11.96
N ILE A 334 -21.95 -12.88 11.22
CA ILE A 334 -23.24 -12.41 11.73
C ILE A 334 -24.37 -12.89 10.82
N ASP A 335 -25.58 -13.03 11.36
CA ASP A 335 -26.73 -13.38 10.55
C ASP A 335 -27.20 -12.22 9.64
N GLU A 336 -28.07 -12.55 8.69
CA GLU A 336 -28.58 -11.58 7.72
C GLU A 336 -29.44 -10.48 8.35
N ASN A 337 -30.15 -10.77 9.44
CA ASN A 337 -31.02 -9.81 10.12
C ASN A 337 -30.19 -8.74 10.83
N LEU A 338 -29.15 -9.16 11.55
CA LEU A 338 -28.20 -8.26 12.19
C LEU A 338 -27.43 -7.45 11.14
N TYR A 339 -26.94 -8.08 10.07
CA TYR A 339 -26.26 -7.38 8.98
C TYR A 339 -27.13 -6.26 8.38
N LYS A 340 -28.37 -6.57 7.99
CA LYS A 340 -29.31 -5.58 7.43
C LYS A 340 -29.60 -4.45 8.41
N SER A 341 -29.69 -4.76 9.70
CA SER A 341 -29.95 -3.75 10.72
C SER A 341 -28.76 -2.79 10.87
N LEU A 342 -27.53 -3.32 10.95
CA LEU A 342 -26.30 -2.52 10.98
C LEU A 342 -26.08 -1.73 9.68
N GLN A 343 -26.42 -2.33 8.53
CA GLN A 343 -26.35 -1.67 7.22
C GLN A 343 -27.28 -0.45 7.14
N ARG A 344 -28.49 -0.55 7.70
CA ARG A 344 -29.39 0.61 7.80
C ARG A 344 -28.89 1.61 8.84
N ALA A 345 -28.30 1.16 9.94
CA ALA A 345 -27.71 2.00 10.98
C ALA A 345 -26.49 2.82 10.50
N LEU A 346 -25.82 2.37 9.44
CA LEU A 346 -24.79 3.16 8.74
C LEU A 346 -25.37 4.40 8.04
N LYS A 347 -26.66 4.36 7.67
CA LYS A 347 -27.35 5.38 6.87
C LYS A 347 -28.30 6.25 7.70
N TYR A 348 -28.81 5.72 8.80
CA TYR A 348 -29.91 6.29 9.59
C TYR A 348 -29.74 5.96 11.09
N ASP A 349 -30.41 6.73 11.96
CA ASP A 349 -30.46 6.47 13.41
C ASP A 349 -31.10 5.10 13.74
N LEU A 350 -30.53 4.31 14.65
CA LEU A 350 -31.02 2.94 14.93
C LEU A 350 -32.47 2.90 15.43
N HIS A 351 -32.93 3.90 16.19
CA HIS A 351 -34.30 3.95 16.70
C HIS A 351 -35.36 4.18 15.61
N LYS A 352 -34.93 4.58 14.40
CA LYS A 352 -35.82 4.68 13.24
C LYS A 352 -35.85 3.38 12.42
N VAL A 353 -35.07 2.35 12.80
CA VAL A 353 -34.55 1.38 11.82
C VAL A 353 -34.74 -0.11 12.15
N SER A 354 -34.92 -0.57 13.40
CA SER A 354 -34.73 -2.02 13.66
C SER A 354 -35.70 -2.76 14.58
N ASN A 355 -36.05 -3.97 14.11
CA ASN A 355 -36.60 -5.13 14.79
C ASN A 355 -35.49 -5.95 15.51
N ILE A 356 -34.57 -5.30 16.22
CA ILE A 356 -33.56 -5.99 17.05
C ILE A 356 -34.10 -6.05 18.48
N ASP A 357 -33.93 -7.19 19.16
CA ASP A 357 -34.33 -7.31 20.57
C ASP A 357 -33.45 -6.43 21.48
N ASN A 358 -34.00 -6.01 22.63
CA ASN A 358 -33.31 -5.10 23.54
C ASN A 358 -32.01 -5.70 24.11
N SER A 359 -31.96 -7.03 24.34
CA SER A 359 -30.75 -7.70 24.83
C SER A 359 -29.59 -7.62 23.85
N MET A 360 -29.86 -7.74 22.55
CA MET A 360 -28.88 -7.59 21.49
C MET A 360 -28.44 -6.13 21.35
N ILE A 361 -29.36 -5.16 21.49
CA ILE A 361 -28.98 -3.73 21.51
C ILE A 361 -28.01 -3.43 22.67
N GLU A 362 -28.30 -3.97 23.86
CA GLU A 362 -27.42 -3.88 25.03
C GLU A 362 -26.05 -4.48 24.73
N GLU A 363 -26.00 -5.71 24.20
CA GLU A 363 -24.75 -6.39 23.86
C GLU A 363 -23.93 -5.59 22.85
N LEU A 364 -24.55 -5.11 21.76
CA LEU A 364 -23.88 -4.32 20.73
C LEU A 364 -23.36 -2.99 21.30
N TYR A 365 -24.11 -2.35 22.19
CA TYR A 365 -23.66 -1.13 22.87
C TYR A 365 -22.47 -1.41 23.80
N TYR A 366 -22.55 -2.41 24.68
CA TYR A 366 -21.46 -2.73 25.60
C TYR A 366 -20.18 -3.19 24.87
N ASN A 367 -20.31 -3.79 23.69
CA ASN A 367 -19.18 -4.13 22.81
C ASN A 367 -18.68 -2.96 21.93
N ASN A 368 -19.18 -1.74 22.13
CA ASN A 368 -18.86 -0.53 21.35
C ASN A 368 -19.28 -0.55 19.88
N ILE A 369 -20.06 -1.54 19.45
CA ILE A 369 -20.58 -1.64 18.08
C ILE A 369 -21.61 -0.54 17.87
N LEU A 370 -22.40 -0.25 18.91
CA LEU A 370 -23.27 0.93 18.98
C LEU A 370 -22.70 1.96 19.95
N VAL A 371 -22.96 3.23 19.65
CA VAL A 371 -22.64 4.41 20.46
C VAL A 371 -23.88 5.31 20.56
N ALA A 372 -24.01 6.03 21.67
CA ALA A 372 -25.08 6.99 21.90
C ALA A 372 -24.67 8.41 21.49
#